data_AF-A0A1M5KFY5-F1
#
_entry.id   AF-A0A1M5KFY5-F1
#
_cell.length_a   1.000
_cell.length_b   1.000
_cell.length_c   1.000
_cell.angle_alpha   90.00
_cell.angle_beta   90.00
_cell.angle_gamma   90.00
#
_symmetry.space_group_name_H-M   'P 1'
#
loop_
_entity.id
_entity.type
_entity.pdbx_description
1 polymer ?
#
loop_
_entity_poly.entity_id
_entity_poly.type
_entity_poly.pdbx_seq_one_letter_code
_entity_poly.pdbx_strand_id
1 'polypeptide(L)' 'MTRTNIELDDRLVQNVMRRYGVKTKREAVDVALRRASIEPMTVEEMLAMQGTGWGDGELELEDVRPGYVPWDD' A
#
# COMPACT_ATOMS: atom_id res chain seq x y z
N MET A 1 -10.41 -10.82 -18.08
CA MET A 1 -10.76 -9.38 -18.06
C MET A 1 -11.81 -9.14 -19.12
N THR A 2 -12.90 -8.45 -18.80
CA THR A 2 -13.93 -8.07 -19.76
C THR A 2 -13.63 -6.67 -20.30
N ARG A 3 -13.85 -6.44 -21.61
CA ARG A 3 -13.66 -5.11 -22.21
C ARG A 3 -14.84 -4.22 -21.86
N THR A 4 -14.58 -3.14 -21.14
CA THR A 4 -15.58 -2.13 -20.75
C THR A 4 -15.15 -0.77 -21.29
N ASN A 5 -16.11 0.02 -21.79
CA ASN A 5 -15.87 1.39 -22.24
C ASN A 5 -16.46 2.36 -21.20
N ILE A 6 -15.61 3.20 -20.60
CA ILE A 6 -15.97 4.17 -19.56
C ILE A 6 -15.17 5.45 -19.76
N GLU A 7 -15.76 6.58 -19.36
CA GLU A 7 -15.06 7.86 -19.31
C GLU A 7 -14.33 8.01 -17.97
N LEU A 8 -13.12 8.56 -18.00
CA LEU A 8 -12.27 8.76 -16.83
C LEU A 8 -11.65 10.16 -16.88
N ASP A 9 -11.53 10.81 -15.72
CA ASP A 9 -10.77 12.04 -15.60
C ASP A 9 -9.26 11.76 -15.74
N ASP A 10 -8.66 12.32 -16.79
CA ASP A 10 -7.23 12.16 -17.09
C ASP A 10 -6.32 12.64 -15.96
N ARG A 11 -6.74 13.64 -15.18
CA ARG A 11 -5.97 14.12 -14.02
C ARG A 11 -5.94 13.06 -12.92
N LEU A 12 -7.08 12.41 -12.65
CA LEU A 12 -7.15 11.32 -11.68
C LEU A 12 -6.31 10.13 -12.12
N VAL A 13 -6.42 9.74 -13.40
CA VAL A 13 -5.63 8.63 -13.94
C VAL A 13 -4.13 8.95 -13.83
N GLN A 14 -3.69 10.14 -14.20
CA GLN A 14 -2.30 10.55 -14.06
C GLN A 14 -1.82 10.57 -12.59
N ASN A 15 -2.67 11.00 -11.65
CA ASN A 15 -2.34 10.97 -10.23
C ASN A 15 -2.10 9.54 -9.74
N VAL A 16 -2.96 8.60 -10.13
CA VAL A 16 -2.80 7.17 -9.81
C VAL A 16 -1.55 6.59 -10.47
N MET A 17 -1.30 6.92 -11.73
CA MET A 17 -0.12 6.50 -12.47
C MET A 17 1.17 6.95 -11.78
N ARG A 18 1.26 8.22 -11.37
CA ARG A 18 2.43 8.75 -10.65
C ARG A 18 2.56 8.11 -9.27
N ARG A 19 1.46 7.99 -8.51
CA ARG A 19 1.47 7.41 -7.16
C ARG A 19 1.96 5.97 -7.14
N TYR A 20 1.66 5.19 -8.17
CA TYR A 20 1.98 3.75 -8.23
C TYR A 20 2.99 3.37 -9.30
N GLY A 21 3.61 4.35 -9.98
CA GLY A 21 4.68 4.12 -10.95
C GLY A 21 4.27 3.31 -12.19
N VAL A 22 2.99 3.30 -12.55
CA VAL A 22 2.48 2.53 -13.69
C VAL A 22 2.47 3.35 -14.98
N LYS A 23 2.64 2.69 -16.12
CA LYS A 23 2.90 3.35 -17.42
C LYS A 23 1.66 3.52 -18.28
N THR A 24 0.59 2.78 -18.00
CA THR A 24 -0.64 2.81 -18.80
C THR A 24 -1.89 3.13 -17.98
N LYS A 25 -2.90 3.74 -18.62
CA LYS A 25 -4.21 4.00 -17.99
C LYS A 25 -4.87 2.70 -17.51
N ARG A 26 -4.71 1.60 -18.26
CA ARG A 26 -5.22 0.27 -17.90
C ARG A 26 -4.61 -0.27 -16.61
N GLU A 27 -3.29 -0.16 -16.46
CA GLU A 27 -2.61 -0.56 -15.21
C GLU A 27 -3.04 0.31 -14.04
N ALA A 28 -3.23 1.61 -14.26
CA ALA A 28 -3.72 2.50 -13.22
C ALA A 28 -5.12 2.09 -12.72
N VAL A 29 -6.02 1.73 -13.63
CA VAL A 29 -7.36 1.22 -13.29
C VAL A 29 -7.27 -0.13 -12.57
N ASP A 30 -6.44 -1.07 -13.05
CA ASP A 30 -6.27 -2.37 -12.40
C ASP A 30 -5.77 -2.22 -10.96
N VAL A 31 -4.74 -1.40 -10.74
CA VAL A 31 -4.19 -1.11 -9.41
C VAL A 31 -5.20 -0.39 -8.51
N ALA A 32 -5.97 0.56 -9.06
CA ALA A 32 -7.01 1.25 -8.31
C ALA A 32 -8.12 0.28 -7.86
N LEU A 33 -8.60 -0.58 -8.77
CA LEU A 33 -9.64 -1.56 -8.46
C LEU A 33 -9.16 -2.59 -7.44
N ARG A 34 -7.94 -3.12 -7.59
CA ARG A 34 -7.36 -4.06 -6.61
C ARG A 34 -7.26 -3.47 -5.22
N ARG A 35 -6.96 -2.17 -5.10
CA ARG A 35 -6.93 -1.50 -3.80
C ARG A 35 -8.33 -1.21 -3.26
N ALA A 36 -9.26 -0.82 -4.13
CA ALA A 36 -10.63 -0.54 -3.73
C ALA A 36 -11.40 -1.81 -3.37
N SER A 37 -11.01 -2.98 -3.88
CA SER A 37 -11.61 -4.26 -3.55
C SER A 37 -11.10 -4.87 -2.25
N ILE A 38 -10.12 -4.25 -1.58
CA ILE A 38 -9.67 -4.71 -0.27
C ILE A 38 -10.74 -4.31 0.73
N GLU A 39 -11.35 -5.29 1.38
CA GLU A 39 -12.13 -5.05 2.59
C GLU A 39 -11.14 -4.78 3.73
N PRO A 40 -11.09 -3.56 4.29
CA PRO A 40 -10.22 -3.29 5.41
C PRO A 40 -10.64 -4.12 6.60
N MET A 41 -9.66 -4.54 7.37
CA MET A 41 -9.88 -5.16 8.66
C MET A 41 -10.65 -4.20 9.59
N THR A 42 -11.58 -4.75 10.37
CA THR A 42 -12.28 -4.00 11.42
C THR A 42 -11.29 -3.53 12.50
N VAL A 43 -11.70 -2.53 13.30
CA VAL A 43 -10.85 -2.04 14.40
C VAL A 43 -10.60 -3.14 15.41
N GLU A 44 -11.61 -3.95 15.70
CA GLU A 44 -11.55 -5.09 16.62
C GLU A 44 -10.56 -6.16 16.14
N GLU A 45 -10.61 -6.53 14.87
CA GLU A 45 -9.68 -7.48 14.27
C GLU A 45 -8.24 -6.92 14.27
N MET A 46 -8.07 -5.61 13.99
CA MET A 46 -6.76 -4.97 14.03
C MET A 46 -6.19 -4.93 15.45
N LEU A 47 -7.04 -4.70 16.46
CA LEU A 47 -6.65 -4.76 17.88
C LEU A 47 -6.34 -6.19 18.32
N ALA A 48 -7.05 -7.20 17.79
CA ALA A 48 -6.73 -8.61 18.06
C ALA A 48 -5.35 -9.00 17.51
N MET A 49 -4.84 -8.30 16.48
CA MET A 49 -3.48 -8.44 15.98
C MET A 49 -2.43 -7.67 16.79
N GLN A 50 -2.80 -6.91 17.83
CA GLN A 50 -1.84 -6.19 18.66
C GLN A 50 -0.86 -7.17 19.32
N GLY A 51 0.44 -6.94 19.11
CA GLY A 51 1.50 -7.84 19.59
C GLY A 51 1.87 -8.96 18.60
N THR A 52 1.20 -9.03 17.45
CA THR A 52 1.59 -9.88 16.30
C THR A 52 2.38 -9.06 15.28
N GLY A 53 3.21 -9.71 14.44
CA GLY A 53 3.89 -9.05 13.32
C GLY A 53 5.39 -8.78 13.50
N TRP A 54 5.89 -8.96 14.72
CA TRP A 54 7.30 -9.28 14.96
C TRP A 54 7.37 -10.79 14.95
N GLY A 55 8.02 -11.37 13.94
CA GLY A 55 8.02 -12.81 13.74
C GLY A 55 8.43 -13.55 15.01
N ASP A 56 7.89 -14.74 15.16
CA ASP A 56 8.27 -15.81 16.06
C ASP A 56 9.71 -16.35 15.80
N GLY A 57 10.58 -15.53 15.22
CA GLY A 57 11.98 -15.82 14.92
C GLY A 57 12.80 -14.56 14.69
N GLU A 58 14.00 -14.55 15.30
CA GLU A 58 15.28 -13.84 15.01
C GLU A 58 15.32 -12.39 14.53
N LEU A 59 14.20 -11.73 14.24
CA LEU A 59 14.12 -10.31 13.90
C LEU A 59 13.84 -9.52 15.18
N GLU A 60 14.91 -9.12 15.84
CA GLU A 60 14.88 -8.24 16.99
C GLU A 60 14.71 -6.78 16.55
N LEU A 61 14.28 -5.93 17.49
CA LEU A 61 14.12 -4.49 17.23
C LEU A 61 15.41 -3.82 16.75
N GLU A 62 16.56 -4.42 17.04
CA GLU A 62 17.89 -4.00 16.57
C GLU A 62 18.13 -4.27 15.07
N ASP A 63 17.52 -5.32 14.50
CA ASP A 63 17.67 -5.66 13.07
C ASP A 63 16.94 -4.67 12.14
N VAL A 64 15.91 -4.01 12.66
CA VAL A 64 15.05 -3.09 11.90
C VAL A 64 15.51 -1.63 12.03
N ARG A 65 16.53 -1.34 12.84
CA ARG A 65 17.08 0.01 13.01
C ARG A 65 18.31 0.21 12.10
N PRO A 66 18.16 0.78 10.89
CA PRO A 66 19.33 1.29 10.19
C PRO A 66 19.88 2.47 11.01
N GLY A 67 21.07 2.26 11.60
CA GLY A 67 21.96 3.27 12.19
C GLY A 67 21.29 4.57 12.61
N TYR A 68 20.69 4.60 13.80
CA TYR A 68 20.26 5.84 14.43
C TYR A 68 21.47 6.78 14.55
N VAL A 69 21.51 7.80 13.70
CA VAL A 69 22.40 8.94 13.84
C VAL A 69 21.57 10.01 14.57
N PRO A 70 21.91 10.38 15.82
CA PRO A 70 21.32 11.54 16.45
C PRO A 70 21.47 12.73 15.50
N TRP A 71 20.42 13.54 15.37
CA TRP A 71 20.53 14.82 14.68
C TRP A 71 21.53 15.66 15.49
N ASP A 72 22.70 15.94 14.91
CA ASP A 72 23.64 16.89 15.52
C ASP A 72 23.00 18.29 15.48
N ASP A 73 22.93 18.95 16.65
CA ASP A 73 22.51 20.36 16.82
C ASP A 73 23.51 21.35 16.20
#